data_AF-A0A536SUH2-F1
#
_entry.id   AF-A0A536SUH2-F1
#
_cell.length_a   1.000
_cell.length_b   1.000
_cell.length_c   1.000
_cell.angle_alpha   90.00
_cell.angle_beta   90.00
_cell.angle_gamma   90.00
#
_symmetry.space_group_name_H-M   'P 1'
#
loop_
_entity.id
_entity.type
_entity.pdbx_description
1 polymer ?
#
loop_
_entity_poly.entity_id
_entity_poly.type
_entity_poly.pdbx_seq_one_letter_code
_entity_poly.pdbx_strand_id
1 'polypeptide(L)'
;MITYEYPLSERIRTLLRLEDLFERAGHFFSKEDSLAHHAALLTLFEILEVAGRADLKSDLMQELERQKQVLLSLRNNPQIAENVLQQVISDIE
;
A
#
# COMPACT_ATOMS: atom_id res chain seq x y z
N MET A 1 -4.86 -17.10 14.75
CA MET A 1 -6.22 -16.80 14.24
C MET A 1 -6.08 -16.50 12.76
N ILE A 2 -6.96 -17.02 11.89
CA ILE A 2 -6.89 -16.74 10.45
C ILE A 2 -7.70 -15.47 10.17
N THR A 3 -7.14 -14.55 9.40
CA THR A 3 -7.78 -13.27 9.02
C THR A 3 -8.12 -13.29 7.53
N TYR A 4 -9.28 -12.76 7.17
CA TYR A 4 -9.73 -12.62 5.79
C TYR A 4 -10.09 -11.17 5.51
N GLU A 5 -9.63 -10.67 4.36
CA GLU A 5 -9.97 -9.34 3.87
C GLU A 5 -10.73 -9.45 2.55
N TYR A 6 -11.73 -8.59 2.36
CA TYR A 6 -12.53 -8.55 1.14
C TYR A 6 -12.63 -7.11 0.61
N PRO A 7 -12.14 -6.83 -0.61
CA PRO A 7 -12.18 -5.49 -1.16
C PRO A 7 -13.61 -5.07 -1.56
N LEU A 8 -14.08 -3.97 -0.99
CA LEU A 8 -15.40 -3.39 -1.29
C LEU A 8 -15.42 -2.47 -2.52
N SER A 9 -14.27 -2.22 -3.14
CA SER A 9 -14.17 -1.45 -4.39
C SER A 9 -13.02 -1.95 -5.26
N GLU A 10 -13.08 -1.68 -6.57
CA GLU A 10 -11.99 -1.99 -7.52
C GLU A 10 -10.67 -1.32 -7.14
N ARG A 11 -10.76 -0.11 -6.56
CA ARG A 11 -9.59 0.61 -6.05
C ARG A 11 -8.92 -0.17 -4.92
N ILE A 12 -9.68 -0.56 -3.90
CA ILE A 12 -9.14 -1.36 -2.78
C ILE A 12 -8.65 -2.73 -3.25
N ARG A 13 -9.34 -3.36 -4.22
CA ARG A 13 -8.87 -4.62 -4.81
C ARG A 13 -7.50 -4.46 -5.47
N THR A 14 -7.31 -3.39 -6.24
CA THR A 14 -6.05 -3.08 -6.90
C THR A 14 -4.93 -2.84 -5.89
N LEU A 15 -5.21 -2.10 -4.81
CA LEU A 15 -4.24 -1.83 -3.75
C LEU A 15 -3.83 -3.09 -2.99
N LEU A 16 -4.78 -3.91 -2.55
CA LEU A 16 -4.49 -5.19 -1.88
C LEU A 16 -3.72 -6.14 -2.79
N ARG A 17 -4.03 -6.17 -4.09
CA ARG A 17 -3.27 -6.97 -5.06
C ARG A 17 -1.82 -6.46 -5.19
N LEU A 18 -1.61 -5.14 -5.22
CA LEU A 18 -0.26 -4.58 -5.31
C LEU A 18 0.54 -4.84 -4.04
N GLU A 19 -0.08 -4.73 -2.86
CA GLU A 19 0.53 -5.07 -1.58
C GLU A 19 1.07 -6.52 -1.58
N ASP A 20 0.22 -7.49 -1.92
CA ASP A 20 0.62 -8.91 -2.02
C ASP A 20 1.76 -9.12 -3.04
N LEU A 21 1.68 -8.47 -4.20
CA LEU A 21 2.73 -8.55 -5.21
C LEU A 21 4.06 -7.95 -4.74
N PHE A 22 4.04 -6.82 -4.02
CA PHE A 22 5.26 -6.23 -3.46
C PHE A 22 5.86 -7.08 -2.36
N GLU A 23 5.05 -7.68 -1.48
CA GLU A 23 5.52 -8.62 -0.47
C GLU A 23 6.18 -9.85 -1.12
N ARG A 24 5.51 -10.43 -2.13
CA ARG A 24 6.03 -11.55 -2.91
C ARG A 24 7.33 -11.20 -3.63
N ALA A 25 7.42 -10.02 -4.23
CA ALA A 25 8.64 -9.55 -4.89
C ALA A 25 9.80 -9.41 -3.90
N GLY A 26 9.55 -8.76 -2.74
CA GLY A 26 10.53 -8.63 -1.67
C GLY A 26 11.02 -9.98 -1.15
N HIS A 27 10.12 -10.95 -1.01
CA HIS A 27 10.48 -12.31 -0.64
C HIS A 27 11.45 -12.95 -1.63
N PHE A 28 11.12 -12.96 -2.93
CA PHE A 28 11.93 -13.64 -3.93
C PHE A 28 13.21 -12.89 -4.30
N PHE A 29 13.24 -11.56 -4.23
CA PHE A 29 14.47 -10.78 -4.41
C PHE A 29 15.54 -11.07 -3.34
N SER A 30 15.14 -11.55 -2.16
CA SER A 30 16.07 -11.89 -1.07
C SER A 30 16.72 -13.27 -1.20
N LYS A 31 16.38 -14.05 -2.24
CA LYS A 31 16.85 -15.44 -2.43
C LYS A 31 17.94 -15.48 -3.51
N GLU A 32 18.81 -16.48 -3.42
CA GLU A 32 19.96 -16.63 -4.33
C GLU A 32 19.79 -17.74 -5.38
N ASP A 33 18.72 -18.54 -5.29
CA ASP A 33 18.50 -19.64 -6.23
C ASP A 33 17.82 -19.16 -7.53
N SER A 34 18.11 -19.88 -8.62
CA SER A 34 17.66 -19.49 -9.96
C SER A 34 16.14 -19.50 -10.13
N LEU A 35 15.41 -20.36 -9.41
CA LEU A 35 13.95 -20.43 -9.49
C LEU A 35 13.32 -19.23 -8.78
N ALA A 36 13.87 -18.83 -7.63
CA ALA A 36 13.43 -17.63 -6.95
C ALA A 36 13.68 -16.37 -7.78
N HIS A 37 14.84 -16.25 -8.45
CA HIS A 37 15.07 -15.13 -9.38
C HIS A 37 14.04 -15.09 -10.51
N HIS A 38 13.72 -16.25 -11.10
CA HIS A 38 12.67 -16.32 -12.13
C HIS A 38 11.31 -15.89 -11.58
N ALA A 39 10.93 -16.37 -10.40
CA ALA A 39 9.69 -15.97 -9.73
C ALA A 39 9.64 -14.46 -9.42
N ALA A 40 10.79 -13.87 -9.05
CA ALA A 40 10.90 -12.44 -8.81
C ALA A 40 10.66 -11.62 -10.09
N LEU A 41 11.21 -12.05 -11.23
CA LEU A 41 10.97 -11.42 -12.53
C LEU A 41 9.50 -11.50 -12.96
N LEU A 42 8.87 -12.67 -12.77
CA LEU A 42 7.43 -12.83 -13.04
C LEU A 42 6.60 -11.88 -12.18
N THR A 43 6.90 -11.80 -10.89
CA THR A 43 6.21 -10.91 -9.95
C THR A 43 6.38 -9.44 -10.35
N LEU A 44 7.57 -9.06 -10.83
CA LEU A 44 7.81 -7.70 -11.35
C LEU A 44 6.93 -7.40 -12.58
N PHE A 45 6.75 -8.34 -13.51
CA PHE A 45 5.85 -8.16 -14.64
C PHE A 45 4.39 -8.06 -14.21
N GLU A 46 3.96 -8.84 -13.21
CA GLU A 46 2.62 -8.74 -12.63
C GLU A 46 2.38 -7.36 -12.00
N ILE A 47 3.37 -6.80 -11.27
CA ILE A 47 3.31 -5.44 -10.71
C ILE A 47 3.13 -4.41 -11.84
N LEU A 48 3.94 -4.50 -12.90
CA LEU A 48 3.86 -3.59 -14.05
C LEU A 48 2.50 -3.67 -14.76
N GLU A 49 1.93 -4.86 -14.89
CA GLU A 49 0.61 -5.06 -15.49
C GLU A 49 -0.50 -4.39 -14.68
N VAL A 50 -0.45 -4.53 -13.35
CA VAL A 50 -1.45 -3.92 -12.46
C VAL A 50 -1.28 -2.40 -12.41
N ALA A 51 -0.05 -1.92 -12.24
CA ALA A 51 0.25 -0.50 -12.15
C ALA A 51 0.02 0.27 -13.47
N GLY A 52 0.16 -0.40 -14.62
CA GLY A 52 -0.01 0.22 -15.94
C GLY A 52 -1.46 0.37 -16.41
N ARG A 53 -2.44 -0.28 -15.74
CA ARG A 53 -3.86 -0.26 -16.15
C ARG A 53 -4.70 0.83 -15.49
N ALA A 54 -4.26 1.33 -14.35
CA ALA A 54 -4.97 2.33 -13.57
C ALA A 54 -4.14 3.62 -13.49
N ASP A 55 -4.78 4.76 -13.27
CA ASP A 55 -4.08 5.98 -12.86
C ASP A 55 -3.71 5.88 -11.36
N LEU A 56 -2.93 4.84 -11.04
CA LEU A 56 -2.60 4.43 -9.68
C LEU A 56 -1.94 5.58 -8.91
N LYS A 57 -1.11 6.37 -9.58
CA LYS A 57 -0.45 7.53 -8.98
C LYS A 57 -1.48 8.55 -8.53
N SER A 58 -2.41 8.95 -9.39
CA SER A 58 -3.45 9.92 -9.03
C SER A 58 -4.36 9.37 -7.93
N ASP A 59 -4.78 8.10 -8.05
CA ASP A 59 -5.64 7.44 -7.06
C ASP A 59 -5.00 7.37 -5.67
N LEU A 60 -3.69 7.04 -5.60
CA LEU A 60 -2.93 7.03 -4.35
C LEU A 60 -2.79 8.43 -3.77
N MET A 61 -2.46 9.43 -4.58
CA MET A 61 -2.34 10.82 -4.11
C MET A 61 -3.66 11.33 -3.55
N GLN A 62 -4.79 11.04 -4.20
CA GLN A 62 -6.12 11.42 -3.72
C GLN A 62 -6.46 10.70 -2.40
N GLU A 63 -6.11 9.43 -2.27
CA GLU A 63 -6.38 8.66 -1.05
C GLU A 63 -5.49 9.13 0.13
N LEU A 64 -4.21 9.42 -0.11
CA LEU A 64 -3.31 10.00 0.89
C LEU A 64 -3.82 11.35 1.37
N GLU A 65 -4.25 12.23 0.45
CA GLU A 65 -4.84 13.52 0.82
C GLU A 65 -6.14 13.33 1.63
N ARG A 66 -7.01 12.40 1.22
CA ARG A 66 -8.23 12.07 1.97
C ARG A 66 -7.92 11.62 3.39
N GLN A 67 -6.92 10.74 3.57
CA GLN A 67 -6.50 10.25 4.89
C GLN A 67 -5.89 11.37 5.73
N LYS A 68 -5.06 12.23 5.12
CA LYS A 68 -4.50 13.42 5.77
C LYS A 68 -5.60 14.33 6.31
N GLN A 69 -6.64 14.63 5.52
CA GLN A 69 -7.75 15.48 5.97
C GLN A 69 -8.53 14.84 7.13
N VAL A 70 -8.74 13.51 7.09
CA VAL A 70 -9.36 12.78 8.22
C VAL A 70 -8.50 12.91 9.47
N LEU A 71 -7.19 12.72 9.38
CA LEU A 71 -6.28 12.84 10.51
C LEU A 71 -6.19 14.29 11.04
N LEU A 72 -6.16 15.30 10.16
CA LEU A 72 -6.16 16.70 10.57
C LEU A 72 -7.39 17.07 11.38
N SER A 73 -8.55 16.47 11.10
CA SER A 73 -9.79 16.67 11.87
C SER A 73 -9.70 16.16 13.32
N LEU A 74 -8.70 15.34 13.63
CA LEU A 74 -8.46 14.77 14.96
C LEU A 74 -7.58 15.66 15.86
N ARG A 75 -7.00 16.75 15.32
CA ARG A 75 -6.15 17.67 16.10
C ARG A 75 -6.92 18.31 17.26
N ASN A 76 -6.21 18.57 18.36
CA ASN A 76 -6.77 19.14 19.60
C ASN A 76 -7.80 18.24 20.30
N ASN A 77 -7.91 16.97 19.91
CA ASN A 77 -8.71 16.01 20.66
C ASN A 77 -7.92 15.57 21.91
N PRO A 78 -8.43 15.80 23.13
CA PRO A 78 -7.71 15.47 24.37
C PRO A 78 -7.49 13.97 24.57
N GLN A 79 -8.16 13.10 23.79
CA GLN A 79 -8.01 11.65 23.84
C GLN A 79 -6.94 11.12 22.87
N ILE A 80 -6.28 11.99 22.11
CA ILE A 80 -5.36 11.61 21.04
C ILE A 80 -3.94 12.02 21.40
N ALA A 81 -2.98 11.14 21.13
CA ALA A 81 -1.57 11.43 21.25
C ALA A 81 -1.13 12.37 20.11
N GLU A 82 -1.12 13.68 20.39
CA GLU A 82 -0.83 14.72 19.39
C GLU A 82 0.53 14.53 18.71
N ASN A 83 1.53 14.04 19.44
CA ASN A 83 2.86 13.73 18.88
C ASN A 83 2.81 12.62 17.82
N VAL A 84 2.02 11.57 18.04
CA VAL A 84 1.85 10.47 17.07
C VAL A 84 1.04 10.95 15.88
N LEU A 85 -0.02 11.72 16.11
CA LEU A 85 -0.83 12.31 15.04
C LEU A 85 0.04 13.19 14.12
N GLN A 86 0.87 14.05 14.72
CA GLN A 86 1.76 14.92 13.96
C GLN A 86 2.81 14.13 13.16
N GLN A 87 3.35 13.05 13.73
CA GLN A 87 4.29 12.16 13.03
C GLN A 87 3.62 11.51 11.81
N VAL A 88 2.46 10.89 11.99
CA VAL A 88 1.75 10.19 10.90
C VAL A 88 1.34 11.16 9.79
N ILE A 89 0.88 12.38 10.14
CA ILE A 89 0.58 13.41 9.14
C ILE A 89 1.85 13.80 8.36
N SER A 90 3.00 13.91 9.02
CA SER A 90 4.27 14.22 8.37
C SER A 90 4.76 13.10 7.45
N ASP A 91 4.47 11.84 7.77
CA ASP A 91 4.86 10.69 6.93
C ASP A 91 4.01 10.59 5.65
N ILE A 92 2.84 11.25 5.62
CA ILE A 92 1.94 11.32 4.46
C ILE A 92 2.34 12.47 3.49
N GLU A 93 3.09 13.48 3.97
CA GLU A 93 3.58 14.61 3.15
C GLU A 93 4.78 14.25 2.28
#